data_AF-A0A6G6TIM3-F1
#
_entry.id   AF-A0A6G6TIM3-F1
#
_cell.length_a   1.000
_cell.length_b   1.000
_cell.length_c   1.000
_cell.angle_alpha   90.00
_cell.angle_beta   90.00
_cell.angle_gamma   90.00
#
_symmetry.space_group_name_H-M   'P 1'
#
loop_
_entity.id
_entity.type
_entity.pdbx_description
1 polymer ?
#
loop_
_entity_poly.entity_id
_entity_poly.type
_entity_poly.pdbx_seq_one_letter_code
_entity_poly.pdbx_strand_id
1 'polypeptide(L)'
;MPITAYVGVPRSGKSYEVVKSVIVPAIASGRRVISNIYGLNEEKIKEYCLKQYKKLSLDKLGSIVHVENSQCLDEDFLPSMENQNTFCQAGDLVVIDEVWRVWGSDKDIPKNHRSFIAEHGHFVNKDTGVMSDLVVINQTVSDIPRFIKARIETTYRMQKHVSLGLNNRYRVDIFQGAKITKSNRMNFYQEKYDKSIFELYKSVEGNNPNTLKTDKRQSIFSSNKVLVLMILVPIGILVSVYFVYQYFNQYLTSDKTEPAQSTHFQSVNSNQITNLTFSPPKPVLSTKWRITGELISEGKAYVILADKQGQLRLEPRSQFQFNGRLLQGEIDGQLVNYYSGGAQ
;
A
#
# COMPACT_ATOMS: atom_id res chain seq x y z
N MET A 1 15.96 -21.29 14.09
CA MET A 1 16.42 -21.63 12.73
C MET A 1 15.20 -22.03 11.95
N PRO A 2 14.80 -21.28 10.92
CA PRO A 2 13.37 -21.18 10.71
C PRO A 2 12.87 -21.65 9.35
N ILE A 3 11.76 -22.36 9.43
CA ILE A 3 11.01 -22.80 8.28
C ILE A 3 10.34 -21.57 7.64
N THR A 4 10.38 -21.51 6.32
CA THR A 4 9.65 -20.50 5.55
C THR A 4 8.39 -21.12 4.95
N ALA A 5 7.25 -20.47 5.13
CA ALA A 5 5.98 -20.94 4.58
C ALA A 5 5.46 -20.03 3.47
N TYR A 6 5.03 -20.62 2.36
CA TYR A 6 4.39 -19.93 1.25
C TYR A 6 2.93 -20.38 1.14
N VAL A 7 1.99 -19.46 1.38
CA VAL A 7 0.55 -19.79 1.47
C VAL A 7 -0.33 -18.89 0.60
N GLY A 8 -1.56 -19.33 0.32
CA GLY A 8 -2.51 -18.59 -0.49
C GLY A 8 -3.42 -19.51 -1.31
N VAL A 9 -4.56 -18.97 -1.74
CA VAL A 9 -5.58 -19.71 -2.50
C VAL A 9 -4.99 -20.38 -3.76
N PRO A 10 -5.62 -21.45 -4.29
CA PRO A 10 -5.21 -22.04 -5.56
C PRO A 10 -5.02 -20.97 -6.66
N ARG A 11 -3.97 -21.12 -7.47
CA ARG A 11 -3.60 -20.16 -8.53
C ARG A 11 -3.30 -18.73 -8.05
N SER A 12 -2.92 -18.54 -6.79
CA SER A 12 -2.46 -17.25 -6.25
C SER A 12 -1.02 -16.88 -6.62
N GLY A 13 -0.26 -17.81 -7.21
CA GLY A 13 1.15 -17.60 -7.57
C GLY A 13 2.16 -18.12 -6.54
N LYS A 14 1.79 -19.07 -5.67
CA LYS A 14 2.70 -19.60 -4.64
C LYS A 14 3.94 -20.27 -5.20
N SER A 15 3.76 -21.29 -6.03
CA SER A 15 4.87 -22.02 -6.65
C SER A 15 5.67 -21.10 -7.57
N TYR A 16 5.02 -20.14 -8.25
CA TYR A 16 5.70 -19.09 -9.02
C TYR A 16 6.68 -18.30 -8.14
N GLU A 17 6.21 -17.80 -7.00
CA GLU A 17 7.04 -16.98 -6.10
C GLU A 17 8.19 -17.79 -5.50
N VAL A 18 7.95 -19.05 -5.16
CA VAL A 18 9.00 -19.95 -4.68
C VAL A 18 10.03 -20.23 -5.78
N VAL A 19 9.61 -20.51 -7.02
CA VAL A 19 10.54 -20.70 -8.13
C VAL A 19 11.39 -19.44 -8.35
N LYS A 20 10.76 -18.26 -8.43
CA LYS A 20 11.42 -16.96 -8.67
C LYS A 20 12.37 -16.56 -7.55
N SER A 21 11.91 -16.61 -6.30
CA SER A 21 12.56 -15.94 -5.16
C SER A 21 13.35 -16.92 -4.27
N VAL A 22 13.20 -18.23 -4.46
CA VAL A 22 13.84 -19.26 -3.62
C VAL A 22 14.68 -20.22 -4.47
N ILE A 23 14.07 -20.91 -5.44
CA ILE A 23 14.76 -21.95 -6.21
C ILE A 23 15.81 -21.35 -7.15
N VAL A 24 15.43 -20.35 -7.95
CA VAL A 24 16.36 -19.71 -8.91
C VAL A 24 17.59 -19.13 -8.18
N PRO A 25 17.45 -18.35 -7.08
CA PRO A 25 18.60 -17.87 -6.34
C PRO A 25 19.47 -18.98 -5.73
N ALA A 26 18.86 -20.05 -5.21
CA ALA A 26 19.60 -21.18 -4.64
C ALA A 26 20.44 -21.92 -5.70
N ILE A 27 19.87 -22.16 -6.88
CA ILE A 27 20.60 -22.76 -8.01
C ILE A 27 21.71 -21.81 -8.48
N ALA A 28 21.42 -20.51 -8.56
CA ALA A 28 22.42 -19.50 -8.91
C ALA A 28 23.59 -19.44 -7.90
N SER A 29 23.37 -19.79 -6.64
CA SER A 29 24.41 -19.84 -5.60
C SER A 29 25.11 -21.19 -5.48
N GLY A 30 24.90 -22.12 -6.42
CA GLY A 30 25.56 -23.44 -6.38
C GLY A 30 24.89 -24.48 -5.48
N ARG A 31 23.70 -24.20 -4.95
CA ARG A 31 23.04 -25.05 -3.95
C ARG A 31 22.17 -26.13 -4.61
N ARG A 32 22.21 -27.35 -4.06
CA ARG A 32 21.30 -28.43 -4.44
C ARG A 32 19.91 -28.19 -3.85
N VAL A 33 18.89 -28.31 -4.70
CA VAL A 33 17.48 -28.07 -4.34
C VAL A 33 16.69 -29.36 -4.52
N ILE A 34 16.02 -29.80 -3.46
CA ILE A 34 15.13 -30.97 -3.46
C ILE A 34 13.69 -30.47 -3.47
N SER A 35 12.88 -30.86 -4.46
CA SER A 35 11.49 -30.39 -4.52
C SER A 35 10.53 -31.32 -5.24
N ASN A 36 9.30 -31.36 -4.75
CA ASN A 36 8.14 -31.99 -5.39
C ASN A 36 7.26 -31.00 -6.18
N ILE A 37 7.72 -29.76 -6.43
CA ILE A 37 6.99 -28.85 -7.32
C ILE A 37 6.92 -29.46 -8.72
N TYR A 38 5.70 -29.60 -9.21
CA TYR A 38 5.44 -30.26 -10.48
C TYR A 38 6.10 -29.56 -11.67
N GLY A 39 6.76 -30.36 -12.51
CA GLY A 39 7.26 -29.96 -13.82
C GLY A 39 8.38 -28.91 -13.79
N LEU A 40 9.11 -28.77 -12.68
CA LEU A 40 10.39 -28.06 -12.66
C LEU A 40 11.30 -28.55 -13.78
N ASN A 41 11.93 -27.62 -14.49
CA ASN A 41 12.87 -27.92 -15.57
C ASN A 41 14.25 -27.36 -15.23
N GLU A 42 15.17 -28.26 -14.88
CA GLU A 42 16.52 -27.89 -14.45
C GLU A 42 17.32 -27.15 -15.53
N GLU A 43 17.28 -27.62 -16.78
CA GLU A 43 17.99 -27.01 -17.91
C GLU A 43 17.54 -25.57 -18.11
N LYS A 44 16.23 -25.33 -18.18
CA LYS A 44 15.67 -23.98 -18.33
C LYS A 44 16.00 -23.07 -17.15
N ILE A 45 16.01 -23.61 -15.93
CA ILE A 45 16.38 -22.84 -14.74
C ILE A 45 17.86 -22.44 -14.81
N LYS A 46 18.74 -23.36 -15.19
CA LYS A 46 20.17 -23.07 -15.38
C LYS A 46 20.40 -22.04 -16.48
N GLU A 47 19.75 -22.19 -17.63
CA GLU A 47 19.79 -21.19 -18.71
C GLU A 47 19.30 -19.82 -18.26
N TYR A 48 18.19 -19.78 -17.52
CA TYR A 48 17.64 -18.55 -16.96
C TYR A 48 18.66 -17.89 -16.02
N CYS A 49 19.31 -18.66 -15.16
CA CYS A 49 20.36 -18.16 -14.26
C CYS A 49 21.54 -17.58 -15.04
N LEU A 50 22.04 -18.26 -16.08
CA LEU A 50 23.15 -17.76 -16.90
C LEU A 50 22.80 -16.46 -17.64
N LYS A 51 21.56 -16.33 -18.12
CA LYS A 51 21.07 -15.09 -18.77
C LYS A 51 20.96 -13.94 -17.77
N GLN A 52 20.47 -14.20 -16.56
CA GLN A 52 20.24 -13.18 -15.55
C GLN A 52 21.52 -12.75 -14.82
N TYR A 53 22.45 -13.70 -14.59
CA TYR A 53 23.68 -13.49 -13.83
C TYR A 53 24.91 -13.62 -14.74
N LYS A 54 25.30 -12.52 -15.40
CA LYS A 54 26.38 -12.49 -16.43
C LYS A 54 27.77 -13.00 -16.00
N LYS A 55 28.04 -13.13 -14.70
CA LYS A 55 29.32 -13.60 -14.15
C LYS A 55 29.30 -15.07 -13.73
N LEU A 56 28.17 -15.73 -13.92
CA LEU A 56 27.95 -17.10 -13.49
C LEU A 56 28.37 -18.07 -14.60
N SER A 57 28.98 -19.17 -14.21
CA SER A 57 29.41 -20.24 -15.10
C SER A 57 28.64 -21.52 -14.76
N LEU A 58 28.46 -22.41 -15.74
CA LEU A 58 27.61 -23.60 -15.62
C LEU A 58 28.08 -24.54 -14.50
N ASP A 59 29.39 -24.63 -14.28
CA ASP A 59 30.06 -25.43 -13.25
C ASP A 59 29.78 -24.94 -11.81
N LYS A 60 29.37 -23.67 -11.65
CA LYS A 60 29.05 -23.08 -10.35
C LYS A 60 27.57 -23.14 -10.01
N LEU A 61 26.74 -23.66 -10.92
CA LEU A 61 25.30 -23.77 -10.71
C LEU A 61 24.99 -25.01 -9.88
N GLY A 62 24.00 -24.84 -9.01
CA GLY A 62 23.42 -25.94 -8.24
C GLY A 62 22.64 -26.90 -9.13
N SER A 63 22.10 -27.93 -8.52
CA SER A 63 21.26 -28.94 -9.18
C SER A 63 19.87 -28.99 -8.58
N ILE A 64 18.92 -29.46 -9.38
CA ILE A 64 17.54 -29.70 -8.94
C ILE A 64 17.32 -31.20 -8.91
N VAL A 65 16.76 -31.69 -7.81
CA VAL A 65 16.32 -33.08 -7.69
C VAL A 65 14.82 -33.06 -7.48
N HIS A 66 14.09 -33.50 -8.51
CA HIS A 66 12.66 -33.67 -8.43
C HIS A 66 12.32 -34.95 -7.65
N VAL A 67 11.37 -34.86 -6.73
CA VAL A 67 10.90 -35.97 -5.89
C VAL A 67 9.39 -36.07 -5.90
N GLU A 68 8.86 -37.29 -5.80
CA GLU A 68 7.43 -37.51 -5.62
C GLU A 68 7.03 -37.39 -4.15
N ASN A 69 5.73 -37.14 -3.89
CA ASN A 69 5.21 -37.04 -2.52
C ASN A 69 5.44 -38.33 -1.70
N SER A 70 5.37 -39.49 -2.37
CA SER A 70 5.65 -40.81 -1.79
C SER A 70 7.10 -40.92 -1.32
N GLN A 71 8.06 -40.49 -2.15
CA GLN A 71 9.48 -40.50 -1.79
C GLN A 71 9.79 -39.56 -0.62
N CYS A 72 9.04 -38.46 -0.49
CA CYS A 72 9.18 -37.54 0.63
C CYS A 72 8.74 -38.13 1.98
N LEU A 73 8.04 -39.27 1.98
CA LEU A 73 7.60 -39.99 3.18
C LEU A 73 8.56 -41.08 3.62
N ASP A 74 9.52 -41.48 2.77
CA ASP A 74 10.50 -42.51 3.10
C ASP A 74 11.30 -42.09 4.34
N GLU A 75 11.54 -43.04 5.27
CA GLU A 75 12.15 -42.74 6.57
C GLU A 75 13.58 -42.15 6.45
N ASP A 76 14.30 -42.51 5.39
CA ASP A 76 15.63 -42.03 5.04
C ASP A 76 15.59 -40.89 4.01
N PHE A 77 14.46 -40.20 3.86
CA PHE A 77 14.37 -39.04 2.97
C PHE A 77 15.13 -37.82 3.53
N LEU A 78 14.93 -37.49 4.81
CA LEU A 78 15.57 -36.36 5.50
C LEU A 78 16.61 -36.81 6.54
N PRO A 79 17.75 -36.10 6.66
CA PRO A 79 18.77 -36.44 7.64
C PRO A 79 18.30 -36.14 9.06
N SER A 80 18.73 -36.96 10.02
CA SER A 80 18.53 -36.75 11.45
C SER A 80 19.88 -36.68 12.17
N MET A 81 19.87 -36.28 13.44
CA MET A 81 21.08 -36.34 14.28
C MET A 81 21.63 -37.76 14.45
N GLU A 82 20.76 -38.77 14.33
CA GLU A 82 21.11 -40.19 14.45
C GLU A 82 21.61 -40.76 13.11
N ASN A 83 21.02 -40.35 11.98
CA ASN A 83 21.39 -40.80 10.64
C ASN A 83 21.45 -39.62 9.65
N GLN A 84 22.67 -39.25 9.23
CA GLN A 84 22.88 -38.21 8.20
C GLN A 84 23.04 -38.78 6.79
N ASN A 85 23.13 -40.11 6.65
CA ASN A 85 23.30 -40.77 5.35
C ASN A 85 21.93 -41.07 4.73
N THR A 86 21.26 -40.01 4.29
CA THR A 86 19.89 -40.01 3.77
C THR A 86 19.85 -39.45 2.35
N PHE A 87 18.68 -39.49 1.71
CA PHE A 87 18.50 -38.96 0.36
C PHE A 87 18.82 -37.45 0.27
N CYS A 88 18.23 -36.65 1.17
CA CYS A 88 18.61 -35.27 1.35
C CYS A 88 19.93 -35.20 2.12
N GLN A 89 20.79 -34.27 1.72
CA GLN A 89 22.12 -34.06 2.27
C GLN A 89 22.19 -32.75 3.05
N ALA A 90 23.21 -32.65 3.92
CA ALA A 90 23.51 -31.42 4.62
C ALA A 90 23.79 -30.27 3.63
N GLY A 91 23.17 -29.11 3.88
CA GLY A 91 23.18 -27.93 3.00
C GLY A 91 22.13 -27.93 1.89
N ASP A 92 21.35 -29.01 1.69
CA ASP A 92 20.27 -29.01 0.71
C ASP A 92 19.19 -27.96 1.06
N LEU A 93 18.60 -27.38 0.03
CA LEU A 93 17.35 -26.63 0.16
C LEU A 93 16.18 -27.55 -0.13
N VAL A 94 15.37 -27.87 0.87
CA VAL A 94 14.21 -28.75 0.72
C VAL A 94 12.94 -27.91 0.56
N VAL A 95 12.25 -28.06 -0.56
CA VAL A 95 11.03 -27.32 -0.91
C VAL A 95 9.87 -28.29 -1.13
N ILE A 96 8.93 -28.32 -0.19
CA ILE A 96 7.77 -29.22 -0.23
C ILE A 96 6.49 -28.45 -0.58
N ASP A 97 5.97 -28.67 -1.79
CA ASP A 97 4.67 -28.21 -2.26
C ASP A 97 3.53 -29.07 -1.71
N GLU A 98 2.38 -28.42 -1.47
CA GLU A 98 1.19 -28.99 -0.85
C GLU A 98 1.55 -29.91 0.33
N VAL A 99 2.26 -29.35 1.34
CA VAL A 99 2.90 -30.11 2.44
C VAL A 99 1.97 -31.10 3.15
N TRP A 100 0.66 -30.84 3.19
CA TRP A 100 -0.34 -31.74 3.77
C TRP A 100 -0.44 -33.09 3.03
N ARG A 101 0.02 -33.18 1.78
CA ARG A 101 0.09 -34.42 1.00
C ARG A 101 1.26 -35.32 1.42
N VAL A 102 2.31 -34.72 1.98
CA VAL A 102 3.45 -35.45 2.56
C VAL A 102 3.16 -35.68 4.04
N TRP A 103 3.06 -34.61 4.83
CA TRP A 103 2.74 -34.69 6.25
C TRP A 103 1.34 -34.12 6.49
N GLY A 104 0.33 -34.98 6.52
CA GLY A 104 -1.06 -34.57 6.72
C GLY A 104 -1.35 -34.08 8.15
N SER A 105 -0.70 -34.71 9.13
CA SER A 105 -0.80 -34.38 10.54
C SER A 105 0.49 -34.72 11.27
N ASP A 106 0.62 -34.29 12.53
CA ASP A 106 1.84 -34.52 13.30
C ASP A 106 2.18 -36.02 13.40
N LYS A 107 1.18 -36.91 13.56
CA LYS A 107 1.40 -38.37 13.63
C LYS A 107 1.99 -38.96 12.34
N ASP A 108 1.83 -38.28 11.21
CA ASP A 108 2.31 -38.74 9.91
C ASP A 108 3.76 -38.31 9.66
N ILE A 109 4.40 -37.59 10.60
CA ILE A 109 5.80 -37.15 10.50
C ILE A 109 6.72 -38.20 11.15
N PRO A 110 7.56 -38.92 10.38
CA PRO A 110 8.54 -39.86 10.91
C PRO A 110 9.51 -39.23 11.92
N LYS A 111 10.09 -40.05 12.80
CA LYS A 111 11.03 -39.59 13.84
C LYS A 111 12.23 -38.85 13.23
N ASN A 112 12.81 -39.38 12.15
CA ASN A 112 13.94 -38.76 11.46
C ASN A 112 13.57 -37.38 10.91
N HIS A 113 12.39 -37.27 10.30
CA HIS A 113 11.91 -36.01 9.73
C HIS A 113 11.65 -34.98 10.82
N ARG A 114 11.19 -35.41 12.01
CA ARG A 114 11.02 -34.51 13.15
C ARG A 114 12.34 -33.91 13.63
N SER A 115 13.42 -34.71 13.67
CA SER A 115 14.77 -34.20 13.97
C SER A 115 15.18 -33.16 12.93
N PHE A 116 15.09 -33.48 11.63
CA PHE A 116 15.38 -32.51 10.58
C PHE A 116 14.57 -31.23 10.70
N ILE A 117 13.24 -31.33 10.80
CA ILE A 117 12.33 -30.16 10.87
C ILE A 117 12.69 -29.28 12.07
N ALA A 118 13.10 -29.87 13.20
CA ALA A 118 13.51 -29.14 14.38
C ALA A 118 14.91 -28.52 14.28
N GLU A 119 15.83 -29.17 13.56
CA GLU A 119 17.27 -28.93 13.65
C GLU A 119 17.93 -28.70 12.28
N HIS A 120 17.16 -28.41 11.22
CA HIS A 120 17.64 -28.31 9.84
C HIS A 120 18.87 -27.39 9.68
N GLY A 121 18.93 -26.28 10.43
CA GLY A 121 20.07 -25.37 10.41
C GLY A 121 21.39 -25.92 10.98
N HIS A 122 21.37 -27.08 11.63
CA HIS A 122 22.59 -27.78 12.07
C HIS A 122 23.18 -28.70 10.99
N PHE A 123 22.41 -29.03 9.94
CA PHE A 123 22.91 -29.84 8.83
C PHE A 123 23.63 -28.93 7.82
N VAL A 124 24.92 -28.72 8.07
CA VAL A 124 25.76 -27.83 7.28
C VAL A 124 26.60 -28.65 6.29
N ASN A 125 26.57 -28.27 5.02
CA ASN A 125 27.46 -28.83 4.02
C ASN A 125 28.92 -28.50 4.37
N LYS A 126 29.78 -29.52 4.50
CA LYS A 126 31.14 -29.36 5.01
C LYS A 126 32.05 -28.53 4.09
N ASP A 127 31.80 -28.57 2.79
CA ASP A 127 32.65 -27.92 1.79
C ASP A 127 32.24 -26.45 1.58
N THR A 128 30.93 -26.18 1.55
CA THR A 128 30.37 -24.85 1.24
C THR A 128 29.99 -24.04 2.48
N GLY A 129 29.84 -24.67 3.65
CA GLY A 129 29.38 -24.03 4.87
C GLY A 129 27.89 -23.64 4.86
N VAL A 130 27.14 -24.03 3.82
CA VAL A 130 25.71 -23.72 3.69
C VAL A 130 24.89 -24.66 4.58
N MET A 131 24.00 -24.11 5.39
CA MET A 131 23.06 -24.89 6.21
C MET A 131 21.87 -25.38 5.39
N SER A 132 21.26 -26.50 5.79
CA SER A 132 20.00 -26.95 5.20
C SER A 132 18.85 -26.02 5.58
N ASP A 133 17.89 -25.85 4.66
CA ASP A 133 16.70 -25.04 4.85
C ASP A 133 15.46 -25.81 4.41
N LEU A 134 14.33 -25.51 5.06
CA LEU A 134 13.04 -26.08 4.73
C LEU A 134 12.04 -24.99 4.34
N VAL A 135 11.50 -25.12 3.14
CA VAL A 135 10.43 -24.28 2.60
C VAL A 135 9.20 -25.13 2.37
N VAL A 136 8.07 -24.72 2.94
CA VAL A 136 6.80 -25.43 2.80
C VAL A 136 5.79 -24.56 2.06
N ILE A 137 5.03 -25.17 1.15
CA ILE A 137 3.97 -24.49 0.40
C ILE A 137 2.64 -25.18 0.73
N ASN A 138 1.60 -24.37 0.97
CA ASN A 138 0.25 -24.88 1.20
C ASN A 138 -0.81 -23.83 0.81
N GLN A 139 -2.09 -24.18 0.81
CA GLN A 139 -3.15 -23.20 0.55
C GLN A 139 -3.38 -22.27 1.74
N THR A 140 -3.40 -22.82 2.94
CA THR A 140 -3.50 -22.07 4.18
C THR A 140 -2.44 -22.53 5.16
N VAL A 141 -2.10 -21.66 6.13
CA VAL A 141 -1.20 -22.07 7.21
C VAL A 141 -1.87 -23.12 8.08
N SER A 142 -3.19 -23.06 8.27
CA SER A 142 -3.93 -23.99 9.14
C SER A 142 -3.73 -25.45 8.76
N ASP A 143 -3.62 -25.73 7.46
CA ASP A 143 -3.47 -27.07 6.88
C ASP A 143 -2.05 -27.64 7.04
N ILE A 144 -1.09 -26.84 7.48
CA ILE A 144 0.27 -27.31 7.80
C ILE A 144 0.23 -28.02 9.16
N PRO A 145 0.93 -29.16 9.36
CA PRO A 145 1.07 -29.82 10.65
C PRO A 145 1.51 -28.87 11.77
N ARG A 146 0.99 -29.07 12.98
CA ARG A 146 1.27 -28.20 14.13
C ARG A 146 2.75 -28.19 14.48
N PHE A 147 3.42 -29.34 14.36
CA PHE A 147 4.85 -29.47 14.61
C PHE A 147 5.69 -28.57 13.68
N ILE A 148 5.33 -28.48 12.40
CA ILE A 148 5.99 -27.61 11.41
C ILE A 148 5.58 -26.15 11.66
N LYS A 149 4.29 -25.87 11.88
CA LYS A 149 3.77 -24.52 12.15
C LYS A 149 4.47 -23.82 13.29
N ALA A 150 4.77 -24.54 14.37
CA ALA A 150 5.45 -24.00 15.54
C ALA A 150 6.89 -23.50 15.25
N ARG A 151 7.47 -23.89 14.11
CA ARG A 151 8.84 -23.59 13.69
C ARG A 151 8.92 -22.68 12.47
N ILE A 152 7.77 -22.21 11.97
CA ILE A 152 7.72 -21.18 10.93
C ILE A 152 8.14 -19.85 11.55
N GLU A 153 9.13 -19.18 10.97
CA GLU A 153 9.47 -17.78 11.33
C GLU A 153 8.91 -16.79 10.33
N THR A 154 8.84 -17.15 9.05
CA THR A 154 8.35 -16.24 8.03
C THR A 154 7.29 -16.92 7.19
N THR A 155 6.13 -16.26 7.09
CA THR A 155 5.05 -16.68 6.19
C THR A 155 4.86 -15.65 5.10
N TYR A 156 5.01 -16.09 3.85
CA TYR A 156 4.67 -15.33 2.64
C TYR A 156 3.27 -15.73 2.18
N ARG A 157 2.31 -14.80 2.24
CA ARG A 157 0.94 -15.02 1.79
C ARG A 157 0.69 -14.37 0.44
N MET A 158 0.45 -15.18 -0.57
CA MET A 158 0.13 -14.78 -1.93
C MET A 158 -1.35 -14.40 -2.06
N GLN A 159 -1.60 -13.23 -2.63
CA GLN A 159 -2.93 -12.73 -2.95
C GLN A 159 -3.01 -12.35 -4.43
N LYS A 160 -4.07 -12.80 -5.10
CA LYS A 160 -4.37 -12.41 -6.48
C LYS A 160 -5.17 -11.11 -6.49
N HIS A 161 -4.76 -10.13 -7.28
CA HIS A 161 -5.49 -8.87 -7.48
C HIS A 161 -6.70 -9.05 -8.41
N VAL A 162 -7.57 -10.02 -8.12
CA VAL A 162 -8.79 -10.25 -8.91
C VAL A 162 -9.73 -9.04 -8.84
N SER A 163 -9.74 -8.34 -7.71
CA SER A 163 -10.67 -7.24 -7.45
C SER A 163 -10.43 -5.96 -8.25
N LEU A 164 -9.21 -5.76 -8.77
CA LEU A 164 -8.86 -4.59 -9.56
C LEU A 164 -8.77 -4.89 -11.07
N GLY A 165 -9.09 -6.12 -11.50
CA GLY A 165 -9.00 -6.53 -12.91
C GLY A 165 -7.56 -6.75 -13.44
N LEU A 166 -6.54 -6.51 -12.61
CA LEU A 166 -5.12 -6.66 -12.95
C LEU A 166 -4.66 -8.12 -12.80
N ASN A 167 -5.09 -9.00 -13.72
CA ASN A 167 -4.80 -10.44 -13.65
C ASN A 167 -3.31 -10.79 -13.81
N ASN A 168 -2.45 -9.84 -14.22
CA ASN A 168 -1.01 -10.04 -14.42
C ASN A 168 -0.15 -9.60 -13.23
N ARG A 169 -0.77 -9.23 -12.11
CA ARG A 169 -0.07 -8.84 -10.87
C ARG A 169 -0.51 -9.70 -9.70
N TYR A 170 0.38 -9.80 -8.73
CA TYR A 170 0.14 -10.48 -7.47
C TYR A 170 0.74 -9.68 -6.32
N ARG A 171 0.22 -9.94 -5.12
CA ARG A 171 0.71 -9.36 -3.87
C ARG A 171 1.25 -10.45 -2.99
N VAL A 172 2.35 -10.15 -2.32
CA VAL A 172 2.91 -10.98 -1.27
C VAL A 172 2.85 -10.19 0.02
N ASP A 173 2.07 -10.67 0.99
CA ASP A 173 2.10 -10.18 2.36
C ASP A 173 3.09 -11.04 3.17
N ILE A 174 3.99 -10.40 3.91
CA ILE A 174 5.01 -11.07 4.71
C ILE A 174 4.62 -10.97 6.18
N PHE A 175 4.55 -12.10 6.87
CA PHE A 175 4.21 -12.20 8.29
C PHE A 175 5.34 -12.84 9.09
N GLN A 176 5.49 -12.40 10.33
CA GLN A 176 6.32 -13.06 11.31
C GLN A 176 5.53 -14.23 11.94
N GLY A 177 6.10 -15.41 11.84
CA GLY A 177 5.58 -16.68 12.32
C GLY A 177 4.41 -17.22 11.49
N ALA A 178 3.74 -18.22 12.06
CA ALA A 178 2.56 -18.86 11.46
C ALA A 178 1.25 -18.05 11.61
N LYS A 179 1.21 -17.02 12.48
CA LYS A 179 -0.01 -16.23 12.75
C LYS A 179 -0.17 -15.11 11.73
N ILE A 180 -1.18 -15.24 10.86
CA ILE A 180 -1.50 -14.27 9.81
C ILE A 180 -2.47 -13.21 10.35
N THR A 181 -1.97 -12.31 11.20
CA THR A 181 -2.74 -11.17 11.74
C THR A 181 -2.15 -9.85 11.24
N LYS A 182 -2.94 -8.76 11.31
CA LYS A 182 -2.45 -7.43 10.93
C LYS A 182 -1.25 -6.98 11.78
N SER A 183 -1.22 -7.35 13.06
CA SER A 183 -0.12 -7.05 13.99
C SER A 183 1.18 -7.76 13.61
N ASN A 184 1.09 -8.99 13.09
CA ASN A 184 2.25 -9.81 12.75
C ASN A 184 2.73 -9.59 11.31
N ARG A 185 2.02 -8.75 10.53
CA ARG A 185 2.42 -8.44 9.16
C ARG A 185 3.60 -7.47 9.18
N MET A 186 4.76 -7.95 8.74
CA MET A 186 5.99 -7.17 8.70
C MET A 186 6.00 -6.21 7.51
N ASN A 187 5.70 -6.72 6.32
CA ASN A 187 5.73 -5.94 5.08
C ASN A 187 4.79 -6.56 4.03
N PHE A 188 4.63 -5.88 2.89
CA PHE A 188 4.04 -6.46 1.70
C PHE A 188 4.63 -5.81 0.46
N TYR A 189 4.64 -6.54 -0.65
CA TYR A 189 5.00 -6.00 -1.96
C TYR A 189 4.03 -6.48 -3.02
N GLN A 190 4.00 -5.76 -4.14
CA GLN A 190 3.21 -6.11 -5.32
C GLN A 190 4.14 -6.24 -6.50
N GLU A 191 3.97 -7.31 -7.26
CA GLU A 191 4.83 -7.65 -8.38
C GLU A 191 4.00 -7.99 -9.61
N LYS A 192 4.64 -7.82 -10.78
CA LYS A 192 4.09 -8.28 -12.05
C LYS A 192 4.61 -9.69 -12.32
N TYR A 193 3.75 -10.55 -12.85
CA TYR A 193 4.21 -11.84 -13.33
C TYR A 193 5.16 -11.66 -14.53
N ASP A 194 6.30 -12.34 -14.44
CA ASP A 194 7.26 -12.50 -15.51
C ASP A 194 6.96 -13.81 -16.25
N LYS A 195 6.83 -13.73 -17.57
CA LYS A 195 6.52 -14.90 -18.40
C LYS A 195 7.65 -15.92 -18.40
N SER A 196 8.90 -15.45 -18.32
CA SER A 196 10.08 -16.32 -18.36
C SER A 196 10.11 -17.31 -17.18
N ILE A 197 9.61 -16.91 -16.01
CA ILE A 197 9.52 -17.77 -14.83
C ILE A 197 8.51 -18.91 -15.03
N PHE A 198 7.41 -18.68 -15.74
CA PHE A 198 6.43 -19.74 -16.03
C PHE A 198 6.97 -20.81 -16.98
N GLU A 199 8.06 -20.55 -17.69
CA GLU A 199 8.69 -21.55 -18.55
C GLU A 199 9.56 -22.54 -17.74
N LEU A 200 9.90 -22.19 -16.50
CA LEU A 200 10.78 -22.94 -15.61
C LEU A 200 10.08 -24.10 -14.88
N TYR A 201 8.75 -24.08 -14.83
CA TYR A 201 7.94 -25.09 -14.14
C TYR A 201 6.56 -25.27 -14.79
N LYS A 202 5.83 -26.35 -14.47
CA LYS A 202 4.45 -26.55 -14.94
C LYS A 202 3.45 -26.23 -13.83
N SER A 203 2.59 -25.24 -14.06
CA SER A 203 1.63 -24.78 -13.03
C SER A 203 0.30 -25.54 -12.98
N VAL A 204 -0.01 -26.37 -13.99
CA VAL A 204 -1.26 -27.14 -14.10
C VAL A 204 -1.00 -28.47 -14.82
N GLU A 205 -1.58 -29.56 -14.31
CA GLU A 205 -1.74 -30.81 -15.08
C GLU A 205 -2.86 -30.61 -16.12
N GLY A 206 -2.50 -30.63 -17.40
CA GLY A 206 -3.43 -30.50 -18.52
C GLY A 206 -3.26 -29.20 -19.32
N ASN A 207 -3.52 -29.30 -20.64
CA ASN A 207 -3.48 -28.18 -21.57
C ASN A 207 -4.49 -27.08 -21.15
N ASN A 208 -3.99 -26.00 -20.54
CA ASN A 208 -4.66 -24.71 -20.38
C ASN A 208 -6.19 -24.81 -20.16
N PRO A 209 -6.65 -25.31 -18.99
CA PRO A 209 -8.08 -25.28 -18.71
C PRO A 209 -8.52 -23.82 -18.63
N ASN A 210 -9.28 -23.37 -19.63
CA ASN A 210 -9.94 -22.07 -19.62
C ASN A 210 -10.83 -22.00 -18.38
N THR A 211 -10.32 -21.37 -17.32
CA THR A 211 -11.11 -21.13 -16.12
C THR A 211 -12.09 -20.03 -16.45
N LEU A 212 -13.30 -20.41 -16.85
CA LEU A 212 -14.45 -19.51 -16.89
C LEU A 212 -14.56 -18.86 -15.50
N LYS A 213 -14.44 -17.53 -15.43
CA LYS A 213 -14.65 -16.79 -14.18
C LYS A 213 -16.10 -17.02 -13.75
N THR A 214 -16.30 -17.82 -12.70
CA THR A 214 -17.63 -18.22 -12.23
C THR A 214 -18.45 -17.04 -11.71
N ASP A 215 -17.79 -15.98 -11.21
CA ASP A 215 -18.48 -14.79 -10.71
C ASP A 215 -17.79 -13.48 -11.16
N LYS A 216 -18.56 -12.61 -11.81
CA LYS A 216 -18.12 -11.28 -12.26
C LYS A 216 -18.09 -10.25 -11.12
N ARG A 217 -18.80 -10.49 -10.02
CA ARG A 217 -18.93 -9.54 -8.87
C ARG A 217 -17.61 -9.31 -8.14
N GLN A 218 -16.60 -10.13 -8.35
CA GLN A 218 -15.29 -9.99 -7.70
C GLN A 218 -14.55 -8.71 -8.12
N SER A 219 -14.83 -8.15 -9.30
CA SER A 219 -14.18 -6.92 -9.79
C SER A 219 -14.89 -5.66 -9.26
N ILE A 220 -14.16 -4.79 -8.55
CA ILE A 220 -14.70 -3.52 -8.01
C ILE A 220 -15.17 -2.60 -9.16
N PHE A 221 -14.44 -2.62 -10.27
CA PHE A 221 -14.76 -1.85 -11.49
C PHE A 221 -15.95 -2.41 -12.28
N SER A 222 -16.44 -3.60 -11.93
CA SER A 222 -17.63 -4.17 -12.59
C SER A 222 -18.95 -3.67 -11.98
N SER A 223 -18.89 -2.89 -10.89
CA SER A 223 -20.09 -2.36 -10.25
C SER A 223 -20.56 -1.06 -10.92
N ASN A 224 -21.82 -1.03 -11.36
CA ASN A 224 -22.43 0.15 -12.00
C ASN A 224 -22.33 1.41 -11.13
N LYS A 225 -22.36 1.26 -9.80
CA LYS A 225 -22.23 2.39 -8.86
C LYS A 225 -20.85 3.05 -8.91
N VAL A 226 -19.78 2.26 -8.97
CA VAL A 226 -18.41 2.77 -9.08
C VAL A 226 -18.19 3.42 -10.45
N LEU A 227 -18.74 2.83 -11.52
CA LEU A 227 -18.64 3.40 -12.87
C LEU A 227 -19.35 4.75 -12.97
N VAL A 228 -20.57 4.86 -12.44
CA VAL A 228 -21.31 6.13 -12.39
C VAL A 228 -20.54 7.19 -11.58
N LEU A 229 -20.04 6.84 -10.39
CA LEU A 229 -19.26 7.77 -9.57
C LEU A 229 -17.97 8.23 -10.29
N MET A 230 -17.30 7.33 -11.01
CA MET A 230 -16.08 7.62 -11.77
C MET A 230 -16.33 8.62 -12.91
N ILE A 231 -17.55 8.73 -13.42
CA ILE A 231 -17.96 9.71 -14.43
C ILE A 231 -18.44 11.01 -13.78
N LEU A 232 -19.24 10.91 -12.70
CA LEU A 232 -19.89 12.05 -12.06
C LEU A 232 -18.90 12.97 -11.34
N VAL A 233 -17.84 12.41 -10.73
CA VAL A 233 -16.81 13.19 -10.03
C VAL A 233 -16.02 14.11 -10.97
N PRO A 234 -15.46 13.64 -12.11
CA PRO A 234 -14.81 14.51 -13.09
C PRO A 234 -15.75 15.58 -13.65
N ILE A 235 -17.01 15.23 -13.94
CA ILE A 235 -18.00 16.19 -14.42
C ILE A 235 -18.27 17.28 -13.36
N GLY A 236 -18.43 16.89 -12.09
CA GLY A 236 -18.59 17.84 -11.00
C GLY A 236 -17.39 18.78 -10.84
N ILE A 237 -16.17 18.26 -11.01
CA ILE A 237 -14.95 19.08 -11.03
C ILE A 237 -14.96 20.06 -12.20
N LEU A 238 -15.28 19.60 -13.43
CA LEU A 238 -15.34 20.46 -14.61
C LEU A 238 -16.40 21.57 -14.48
N VAL A 239 -17.59 21.23 -13.97
CA VAL A 239 -18.67 22.18 -13.71
C VAL A 239 -18.24 23.19 -12.65
N SER A 240 -17.59 22.74 -11.57
CA SER A 240 -17.05 23.62 -10.54
C SER A 240 -16.00 24.59 -11.10
N VAL A 241 -15.05 24.09 -11.90
CA VAL A 241 -14.04 24.92 -12.58
C VAL A 241 -14.70 25.92 -13.53
N TYR A 242 -15.74 25.52 -14.27
CA TYR A 242 -16.50 26.42 -15.13
C TYR A 242 -17.15 27.57 -14.35
N PHE A 243 -17.80 27.28 -13.21
CA PHE A 243 -18.42 28.31 -12.37
C PHE A 243 -17.38 29.25 -11.76
N VAL A 244 -16.23 28.74 -11.33
CA VAL A 244 -15.12 29.57 -10.85
C VAL A 244 -14.60 30.47 -11.97
N TYR A 245 -14.38 29.92 -13.17
CA TYR A 245 -13.95 30.71 -14.33
C TYR A 245 -14.96 31.80 -14.69
N GLN A 246 -16.26 31.48 -14.72
CA GLN A 246 -17.31 32.45 -14.99
C GLN A 246 -17.34 33.57 -13.94
N TYR A 247 -17.25 33.22 -12.66
CA TYR A 247 -17.23 34.18 -11.55
C TYR A 247 -16.06 35.16 -11.71
N PHE A 248 -14.85 34.67 -11.96
CA PHE A 248 -13.67 35.54 -12.14
C PHE A 248 -13.74 36.37 -13.43
N ASN A 249 -14.26 35.82 -14.54
CA ASN A 249 -14.43 36.59 -15.78
C ASN A 249 -15.45 37.72 -15.65
N GLN A 250 -16.49 37.54 -14.83
CA GLN A 250 -17.48 38.58 -14.56
C GLN A 250 -16.88 39.77 -13.81
N TYR A 251 -15.91 39.54 -12.93
CA TYR A 251 -15.16 40.62 -12.28
C TYR A 251 -14.13 41.31 -13.19
N LEU A 252 -13.58 40.60 -14.18
CA LEU A 252 -12.60 41.15 -15.12
C LEU A 252 -13.24 41.92 -16.30
N THR A 253 -14.52 41.72 -16.59
CA THR A 253 -15.24 42.42 -17.66
C THR A 253 -16.13 43.58 -17.19
N SER A 254 -16.20 43.86 -15.88
CA SER A 254 -16.97 45.00 -15.34
C SER A 254 -16.37 46.39 -15.58
N ASP A 255 -15.20 46.51 -16.23
CA ASP A 255 -14.63 47.80 -16.68
C ASP A 255 -15.02 48.16 -18.13
N LYS A 256 -16.26 47.85 -18.54
CA LYS A 256 -16.84 48.45 -19.76
C LYS A 256 -17.69 49.66 -19.37
N THR A 257 -17.06 50.82 -19.45
CA THR A 257 -17.63 52.17 -19.62
C THR A 257 -19.06 52.17 -20.18
N GLU A 258 -20.02 52.58 -19.37
CA GLU A 258 -21.23 53.23 -19.87
C GLU A 258 -20.87 54.67 -20.28
N PRO A 259 -21.30 55.14 -21.47
CA PRO A 259 -21.07 56.52 -21.87
C PRO A 259 -21.98 57.46 -21.07
N ALA A 260 -21.37 58.46 -20.43
CA ALA A 260 -22.08 59.55 -19.78
C ALA A 260 -23.00 60.27 -20.78
N GLN A 261 -24.31 60.16 -20.58
CA GLN A 261 -25.29 61.04 -21.21
C GLN A 261 -25.14 62.45 -20.61
N SER A 262 -24.72 63.40 -21.44
CA SER A 262 -24.77 64.83 -21.12
C SER A 262 -26.20 65.35 -21.27
N THR A 263 -26.87 65.64 -20.16
CA THR A 263 -28.12 66.38 -20.13
C THR A 263 -27.87 67.87 -19.92
N HIS A 264 -28.09 68.64 -20.98
CA HIS A 264 -28.33 70.08 -20.89
C HIS A 264 -29.66 70.29 -20.14
N PHE A 265 -29.66 71.05 -19.05
CA PHE A 265 -30.89 71.66 -18.54
C PHE A 265 -30.63 73.09 -18.10
N GLN A 266 -31.25 74.03 -18.83
CA GLN A 266 -31.58 75.35 -18.33
C GLN A 266 -32.75 75.25 -17.35
N SER A 267 -32.67 76.10 -16.34
CA SER A 267 -33.47 76.24 -15.14
C SER A 267 -34.93 76.66 -15.38
N VAL A 268 -35.87 76.03 -14.67
CA VAL A 268 -36.97 76.73 -13.95
C VAL A 268 -37.34 75.99 -12.65
N ASN A 269 -37.19 76.72 -11.54
CA ASN A 269 -37.87 76.70 -10.24
C ASN A 269 -38.16 75.37 -9.50
N SER A 270 -37.42 75.15 -8.41
CA SER A 270 -37.80 75.59 -7.05
C SER A 270 -37.01 74.76 -6.05
N ASN A 271 -36.01 75.35 -5.41
CA ASN A 271 -35.41 74.79 -4.19
C ASN A 271 -34.70 75.90 -3.41
N GLN A 272 -35.30 76.31 -2.30
CA GLN A 272 -34.55 76.67 -1.10
C GLN A 272 -34.81 75.56 -0.09
N ILE A 273 -33.74 74.86 0.32
CA ILE A 273 -33.38 74.48 1.69
C ILE A 273 -32.04 73.72 1.59
N THR A 274 -30.99 74.41 2.04
CA THR A 274 -29.68 73.97 2.55
C THR A 274 -29.10 72.61 2.14
N ASN A 275 -28.01 72.66 1.36
CA ASN A 275 -27.01 71.61 1.26
C ASN A 275 -26.30 71.41 2.61
N LEU A 276 -26.51 70.25 3.24
CA LEU A 276 -25.54 69.65 4.15
C LEU A 276 -24.70 68.66 3.34
N THR A 277 -23.43 68.97 3.12
CA THR A 277 -22.45 68.00 2.61
C THR A 277 -22.16 66.96 3.69
N PHE A 278 -22.63 65.72 3.52
CA PHE A 278 -22.14 64.58 4.29
C PHE A 278 -21.12 63.82 3.44
N SER A 279 -19.83 64.07 3.68
CA SER A 279 -18.77 63.19 3.22
C SER A 279 -18.78 61.94 4.10
N PRO A 280 -18.80 60.71 3.56
CA PRO A 280 -18.64 59.53 4.40
C PRO A 280 -17.25 59.57 5.05
N PRO A 281 -17.14 59.43 6.39
CA PRO A 281 -15.87 59.54 7.08
C PRO A 281 -14.94 58.39 6.69
N LYS A 282 -13.66 58.73 6.42
CA LYS A 282 -12.59 57.73 6.25
C LYS A 282 -12.51 56.85 7.51
N PRO A 283 -12.40 55.52 7.39
CA PRO A 283 -12.38 54.64 8.56
C PRO A 283 -11.14 54.93 9.42
N VAL A 284 -11.36 55.31 10.67
CA VAL A 284 -10.31 55.60 11.65
C VAL A 284 -9.91 54.29 12.35
N LEU A 285 -8.62 53.95 12.31
CA LEU A 285 -8.06 52.81 13.05
C LEU A 285 -8.18 53.04 14.55
N SER A 286 -8.55 51.99 15.30
CA SER A 286 -8.65 52.09 16.75
C SER A 286 -7.30 52.40 17.38
N THR A 287 -7.29 53.36 18.30
CA THR A 287 -6.10 53.70 19.10
C THR A 287 -6.05 52.94 20.43
N LYS A 288 -7.12 52.22 20.77
CA LYS A 288 -7.28 51.50 22.04
C LYS A 288 -7.15 49.99 21.88
N TRP A 289 -7.89 49.40 20.94
CA TRP A 289 -7.99 47.95 20.81
C TRP A 289 -7.13 47.42 19.67
N ARG A 290 -6.47 46.27 19.90
CA ARG A 290 -5.78 45.48 18.88
C ARG A 290 -6.18 44.03 18.95
N ILE A 291 -6.20 43.34 17.80
CA ILE A 291 -6.42 41.89 17.79
C ILE A 291 -5.14 41.19 18.25
N THR A 292 -5.25 40.31 19.25
CA THR A 292 -4.12 39.52 19.78
C THR A 292 -4.22 38.03 19.47
N GLY A 293 -5.41 37.52 19.09
CA GLY A 293 -5.57 36.12 18.74
C GLY A 293 -7.02 35.74 18.48
N GLU A 294 -7.24 34.46 18.19
CA GLU A 294 -8.56 33.85 18.01
C GLU A 294 -8.69 32.66 18.97
N LEU A 295 -9.87 32.49 19.55
CA LEU A 295 -10.19 31.40 20.48
C LEU A 295 -11.42 30.64 19.99
N ILE A 296 -11.36 29.31 20.00
CA ILE A 296 -12.51 28.45 19.77
C ILE A 296 -12.83 27.74 21.09
N SER A 297 -14.02 27.99 21.63
CA SER A 297 -14.51 27.32 22.84
C SER A 297 -15.95 26.89 22.63
N GLU A 298 -16.26 25.63 22.98
CA GLU A 298 -17.62 25.05 22.87
C GLU A 298 -18.26 25.23 21.47
N GLY A 299 -17.46 25.13 20.41
CA GLY A 299 -17.91 25.27 19.03
C GLY A 299 -18.21 26.71 18.57
N LYS A 300 -17.95 27.72 19.41
CA LYS A 300 -18.06 29.14 19.06
C LYS A 300 -16.66 29.75 18.91
N ALA A 301 -16.48 30.54 17.85
CA ALA A 301 -15.23 31.24 17.55
C ALA A 301 -15.29 32.71 17.99
N TYR A 302 -14.24 33.16 18.67
CA TYR A 302 -14.09 34.51 19.20
C TYR A 302 -12.76 35.13 18.76
N VAL A 303 -12.76 36.44 18.59
CA VAL A 303 -11.55 37.26 18.41
C VAL A 303 -11.21 37.88 19.75
N ILE A 304 -9.95 37.74 20.16
CA ILE A 304 -9.42 38.33 21.38
C ILE A 304 -8.85 39.71 21.04
N LEU A 305 -9.40 40.73 21.68
CA LEU A 305 -8.91 42.10 21.64
C LEU A 305 -8.15 42.39 22.94
N ALA A 306 -7.04 43.11 22.85
CA ALA A 306 -6.33 43.64 24.00
C ALA A 306 -6.15 45.15 23.90
N ASP A 307 -6.18 45.84 25.04
CA ASP A 307 -5.76 47.24 25.13
C ASP A 307 -4.29 47.37 25.56
N LYS A 308 -3.81 48.62 25.67
CA LYS A 308 -2.42 48.91 26.09
C LYS A 308 -2.14 48.49 27.53
N GLN A 309 -3.16 48.39 28.37
CA GLN A 309 -3.07 48.00 29.78
C GLN A 309 -3.16 46.47 29.95
N GLY A 310 -3.38 45.71 28.88
CA GLY A 310 -3.48 44.26 28.89
C GLY A 310 -4.87 43.73 29.24
N GLN A 311 -5.90 44.58 29.28
CA GLN A 311 -7.27 44.11 29.45
C GLN A 311 -7.74 43.40 28.18
N LEU A 312 -8.40 42.26 28.36
CA LEU A 312 -8.88 41.43 27.25
C LEU A 312 -10.39 41.59 27.06
N ARG A 313 -10.82 41.71 25.81
CA ARG A 313 -12.22 41.70 25.39
C ARG A 313 -12.42 40.64 24.30
N LEU A 314 -13.47 39.82 24.43
CA LEU A 314 -13.81 38.78 23.46
C LEU A 314 -14.99 39.24 22.61
N GLU A 315 -14.85 39.15 21.30
CA GLU A 315 -15.92 39.47 20.37
C GLU A 315 -16.19 38.31 19.39
N PRO A 316 -17.45 38.06 18.98
CA PRO A 316 -17.77 36.97 18.07
C PRO A 316 -17.02 37.11 16.74
N ARG A 317 -16.43 36.01 16.26
CA ARG A 317 -15.66 36.00 15.00
C ARG A 317 -16.46 36.41 13.77
N SER A 318 -17.79 36.27 13.81
CA SER A 318 -18.71 36.66 12.75
C SER A 318 -18.76 38.18 12.51
N GLN A 319 -18.36 38.99 13.50
CA GLN A 319 -18.29 40.46 13.36
C GLN A 319 -17.01 40.93 12.65
N PHE A 320 -16.07 40.01 12.40
CA PHE A 320 -14.79 40.31 11.78
C PHE A 320 -14.72 39.74 10.37
N GLN A 321 -14.27 40.56 9.44
CA GLN A 321 -14.03 40.18 8.06
C GLN A 321 -12.58 39.72 7.90
N PHE A 322 -12.41 38.60 7.21
CA PHE A 322 -11.11 38.05 6.87
C PHE A 322 -10.84 38.28 5.39
N ASN A 323 -9.84 39.11 5.09
CA ASN A 323 -9.37 39.32 3.73
C ASN A 323 -7.88 39.00 3.65
N GLY A 324 -7.56 37.84 3.07
CA GLY A 324 -6.19 37.36 2.92
C GLY A 324 -5.51 37.03 4.24
N ARG A 325 -4.61 37.90 4.71
CA ARG A 325 -3.92 37.78 6.01
C ARG A 325 -4.39 38.80 7.05
N LEU A 326 -5.36 39.64 6.69
CA LEU A 326 -5.86 40.70 7.54
C LEU A 326 -7.22 40.30 8.12
N LEU A 327 -7.27 40.21 9.45
CA LEU A 327 -8.52 40.15 10.20
C LEU A 327 -8.85 41.56 10.67
N GLN A 328 -10.03 42.07 10.32
CA GLN A 328 -10.49 43.39 10.75
C GLN A 328 -11.98 43.39 11.09
N GLY A 329 -12.35 44.18 12.08
CA GLY A 329 -13.74 44.38 12.50
C GLY A 329 -13.94 45.81 12.99
N GLU A 330 -15.19 46.24 13.06
CA GLU A 330 -15.54 47.55 13.62
C GLU A 330 -15.97 47.37 15.07
N ILE A 331 -15.26 48.00 15.99
CA ILE A 331 -15.53 47.95 17.43
C ILE A 331 -15.62 49.39 17.92
N ASP A 332 -16.72 49.73 18.59
CA ASP A 332 -16.98 51.06 19.13
C ASP A 332 -16.86 52.18 18.06
N GLY A 333 -17.24 51.90 16.80
CA GLY A 333 -17.15 52.83 15.67
C GLY A 333 -15.75 53.01 15.08
N GLN A 334 -14.78 52.19 15.51
CA GLN A 334 -13.39 52.24 15.07
C GLN A 334 -12.97 50.92 14.42
N LEU A 335 -12.10 50.99 13.42
CA LEU A 335 -11.58 49.80 12.75
C LEU A 335 -10.48 49.16 13.61
N VAL A 336 -10.67 47.91 14.01
CA VAL A 336 -9.75 47.12 14.83
C VAL A 336 -9.15 45.98 14.00
N ASN A 337 -7.82 45.88 13.98
CA ASN A 337 -7.07 44.81 13.33
C ASN A 337 -5.79 44.46 14.14
N TYR A 338 -4.89 43.63 13.59
CA TYR A 338 -3.64 43.27 14.28
C TYR A 338 -2.66 44.46 14.47
N TYR A 339 -2.84 45.53 13.69
CA TYR A 339 -1.97 46.71 13.66
C TYR A 339 -2.60 47.95 14.30
N SER A 340 -3.82 47.84 14.84
CA SER A 340 -4.50 48.89 15.61
C SER A 340 -4.04 48.86 17.08
N GLY A 341 -4.64 49.69 17.93
CA GLY A 341 -4.32 49.79 19.36
C GLY A 341 -3.20 50.79 19.68
N GLY A 342 -2.73 51.54 18.67
CA GLY A 342 -1.62 52.50 18.76
C GLY A 342 -0.25 51.82 18.96
N ALA A 343 0.83 52.47 18.54
CA ALA A 343 2.18 51.97 18.78
C ALA A 343 2.41 51.72 20.29
N GLN A 344 3.04 50.59 20.61
CA GLN A 344 3.54 50.28 21.95
C GLN A 344 4.78 51.11 22.26
#